data_AF-A0A847UBW2-F1
#
_entry.id   AF-A0A847UBW2-F1
#
_cell.length_a   1.000
_cell.length_b   1.000
_cell.length_c   1.000
_cell.angle_alpha   90.00
_cell.angle_beta   90.00
_cell.angle_gamma   90.00
#
_symmetry.space_group_name_H-M   'P 1'
#
loop_
_entity.id
_entity.type
_entity.pdbx_description
1 polymer ?
#
loop_
_entity_poly.entity_id
_entity_poly.type
_entity_poly.pdbx_seq_one_letter_code
_entity_poly.pdbx_strand_id
1 'polypeptide(L)'
;MAEDTSLEDFLDAGDESEDEGESGTSAEDDTTATESDAPDTEASADAVEPAVTTYAWSPDGAACAECGEVVERRWTQDGHLVCGACKSW
;
A
#
# COMPACT_ATOMS: atom_id res chain seq x y z
N MET A 1 8.86 -1.71 27.33
CA MET A 1 8.20 -1.25 26.10
C MET A 1 9.32 -1.11 25.10
N ALA A 2 9.35 -1.98 24.09
CA ALA A 2 10.36 -1.94 23.06
C ALA A 2 10.12 -0.66 22.26
N GLU A 3 11.08 0.26 22.31
CA GLU A 3 11.06 1.44 21.48
C GLU A 3 11.24 0.94 20.04
N ASP A 4 10.24 1.19 19.21
CA ASP A 4 10.23 0.84 17.80
C ASP A 4 11.50 1.44 17.20
N THR A 5 12.35 0.61 16.59
CA THR A 5 13.57 1.07 15.93
C THR A 5 13.14 1.97 14.79
N SER A 6 13.22 3.29 15.02
CA SER A 6 12.73 4.29 14.09
C SER A 6 13.43 4.08 12.75
N LEU A 7 12.69 4.18 11.65
CA LEU A 7 13.17 3.99 10.28
C LEU A 7 14.41 4.85 9.92
N GLU A 8 14.67 5.87 10.74
CA GLU A 8 15.82 6.76 10.76
C GLU A 8 17.16 6.03 10.99
N ASP A 9 17.22 5.02 11.85
CA ASP A 9 18.44 4.24 12.15
C ASP A 9 18.95 3.44 10.93
N PHE A 10 18.03 2.97 10.08
CA PHE A 10 18.36 2.25 8.85
C PHE A 10 18.89 3.16 7.73
N LEU A 11 18.57 4.45 7.79
CA LEU A 11 19.06 5.45 6.82
C LEU A 11 20.41 6.03 7.25
N ASP A 12 20.61 6.21 8.55
CA ASP A 12 21.85 6.72 9.16
C ASP A 12 23.05 5.77 8.94
N ALA A 13 22.83 4.46 8.94
CA ALA A 13 23.90 3.48 8.74
C ALA A 13 24.49 3.41 7.31
N GLY A 14 24.02 4.25 6.37
CA GLY A 14 24.41 4.24 4.96
C GLY A 14 25.17 5.46 4.44
N ASP A 15 25.40 6.50 5.25
CA ASP A 15 25.85 7.82 4.76
C ASP A 15 27.19 8.27 5.37
N GLU A 16 28.23 7.45 5.22
CA GLU A 16 29.61 7.92 5.40
C GLU A 16 30.32 7.84 4.04
N SER A 17 29.91 8.70 3.11
CA SER A 17 30.59 8.89 1.83
C SER A 17 30.44 10.35 1.40
N GLU A 18 31.30 11.21 1.94
CA GLU A 18 31.47 12.57 1.42
C GLU A 18 31.84 12.54 -0.07
N ASP A 19 30.89 12.86 -0.96
CA ASP A 19 31.19 13.34 -2.30
C ASP A 19 30.38 14.62 -2.56
N GLU A 20 31.08 15.75 -2.47
CA GLU A 20 30.53 17.07 -2.73
C GLU A 20 30.32 17.26 -4.23
N GLY A 21 29.06 17.09 -4.66
CA GLY A 21 28.62 17.35 -6.03
C GLY A 21 27.46 18.34 -6.07
N GLU A 22 27.78 19.64 -5.98
CA GLU A 22 26.88 20.72 -6.38
C GLU A 22 26.45 20.52 -7.85
N SER A 23 25.13 20.47 -8.12
CA SER A 23 24.53 21.26 -9.22
C SER A 23 23.02 21.17 -9.14
N GLY A 24 22.38 22.29 -8.82
CA GLY A 24 20.94 22.43 -8.93
C GLY A 24 20.47 22.20 -10.36
N THR A 25 19.32 21.55 -10.49
CA THR A 25 18.46 21.69 -11.65
C THR A 25 17.02 21.82 -11.19
N SER A 26 16.41 22.88 -11.70
CA SER A 26 15.09 23.38 -11.39
C SER A 26 13.99 22.34 -11.59
N ALA A 27 12.89 22.62 -10.90
CA ALA A 27 11.56 22.07 -11.10
C ALA A 27 11.19 21.88 -12.58
N GLU A 28 10.79 20.67 -12.89
CA GLU A 28 9.82 20.39 -13.94
C GLU A 28 8.84 19.37 -13.37
N ASP A 29 7.79 19.92 -12.75
CA ASP A 29 6.51 19.28 -12.54
C ASP A 29 5.94 18.98 -13.93
N ASP A 30 6.26 17.80 -14.45
CA ASP A 30 5.56 17.23 -15.60
C ASP A 30 4.75 16.05 -15.09
N THR A 31 3.67 16.36 -14.37
CA THR A 31 2.55 15.44 -14.22
C THR A 31 1.85 15.30 -15.58
N THR A 32 2.51 14.69 -16.55
CA THR A 32 1.80 14.08 -17.67
C THR A 32 1.26 12.75 -17.16
N ALA A 33 0.00 12.80 -16.71
CA ALA A 33 -0.89 11.65 -16.72
C ALA A 33 -0.93 11.13 -18.17
N THR A 34 0.03 10.28 -18.52
CA THR A 34 0.04 9.59 -19.80
C THR A 34 -0.96 8.47 -19.69
N GLU A 35 -2.05 8.70 -20.41
CA GLU A 35 -3.20 7.84 -20.59
C GLU A 35 -2.78 6.37 -20.72
N SER A 36 -3.39 5.55 -19.88
CA SER A 36 -3.50 4.12 -20.08
C SER A 36 -4.11 3.84 -21.46
N ASP A 37 -3.29 3.57 -22.46
CA ASP A 37 -3.70 2.78 -23.63
C ASP A 37 -2.49 2.07 -24.23
N ALA A 38 -2.05 1.02 -23.54
CA ALA A 38 -1.23 0.00 -24.16
C ALA A 38 -2.19 -1.02 -24.82
N PRO A 39 -2.17 -1.16 -26.16
CA PRO A 39 -3.05 -2.10 -26.85
C PRO A 39 -2.71 -3.53 -26.46
N ASP A 40 -3.80 -4.24 -26.13
CA ASP A 40 -3.99 -5.67 -25.99
C ASP A 40 -2.86 -6.50 -26.63
N THR A 41 -1.84 -6.79 -25.82
CA THR A 41 -0.93 -7.89 -26.11
C THR A 41 -1.58 -9.10 -25.46
N GLU A 42 -2.14 -9.97 -26.30
CA GLU A 42 -2.71 -11.26 -25.93
C GLU A 42 -1.56 -12.18 -25.45
N ALA A 43 -0.97 -11.83 -24.32
CA ALA A 43 -0.18 -12.73 -23.53
C ALA A 43 -1.17 -13.80 -23.09
N SER A 44 -1.08 -14.98 -23.69
CA SER A 44 -1.49 -16.22 -23.04
C SER A 44 -0.58 -16.45 -21.82
N ALA A 45 -0.66 -15.54 -20.85
CA ALA A 45 -0.38 -15.84 -19.48
C ALA A 45 -1.54 -16.72 -19.07
N ASP A 46 -1.27 -18.01 -18.80
CA ASP A 46 -2.16 -18.83 -17.99
C ASP A 46 -2.78 -17.93 -16.92
N ALA A 47 -4.11 -17.79 -16.93
CA ALA A 47 -4.80 -16.82 -16.09
C ALA A 47 -4.53 -17.17 -14.62
N VAL A 48 -3.54 -16.50 -14.03
CA VAL A 48 -3.19 -16.69 -12.63
C VAL A 48 -4.27 -16.01 -11.79
N GLU A 49 -4.82 -16.77 -10.85
CA GLU A 49 -5.81 -16.23 -9.92
C GLU A 49 -5.15 -15.12 -9.07
N PRO A 50 -5.72 -13.91 -9.04
CA PRO A 50 -5.15 -12.81 -8.25
C PRO A 50 -5.20 -13.15 -6.75
N ALA A 51 -4.22 -12.64 -6.01
CA ALA A 51 -4.16 -12.83 -4.57
C ALA A 51 -5.40 -12.20 -3.89
N VAL A 52 -6.09 -12.99 -3.07
CA VAL A 52 -7.22 -12.53 -2.27
C VAL A 52 -6.70 -11.60 -1.18
N THR A 53 -7.29 -10.42 -1.05
CA THR A 53 -6.94 -9.51 0.04
C THR A 53 -7.31 -10.13 1.38
N THR A 54 -6.42 -10.07 2.37
CA THR A 54 -6.68 -10.58 3.73
C THR A 54 -7.10 -9.47 4.69
N TYR A 55 -6.78 -8.22 4.36
CA TYR A 55 -6.94 -7.05 5.21
C TYR A 55 -7.22 -5.81 4.36
N ALA A 56 -8.09 -4.95 4.87
CA ALA A 56 -8.38 -3.66 4.28
C ALA A 56 -8.31 -2.58 5.36
N TRP A 57 -7.65 -1.47 5.00
CA TRP A 57 -7.64 -0.25 5.81
C TRP A 57 -8.25 0.89 5.02
N SER A 58 -9.03 1.75 5.67
CA SER A 58 -9.65 2.91 5.05
C SER A 58 -9.68 4.06 6.07
N PRO A 59 -9.13 5.25 5.75
CA PRO A 59 -9.05 6.37 6.68
C PRO A 59 -10.44 6.99 6.99
N ASP A 60 -11.37 6.93 6.04
CA ASP A 60 -12.78 7.30 6.24
C ASP A 60 -13.58 6.21 6.99
N GLY A 61 -12.96 5.04 7.17
CA GLY A 61 -13.64 3.82 7.61
C GLY A 61 -14.54 3.23 6.53
N ALA A 62 -15.02 2.03 6.79
CA ALA A 62 -16.05 1.41 5.96
C ALA A 62 -16.84 0.38 6.77
N ALA A 63 -18.07 0.11 6.34
CA ALA A 63 -18.99 -0.75 7.06
C ALA A 63 -18.49 -2.20 7.16
N CYS A 64 -18.63 -2.79 8.35
CA CYS A 64 -18.50 -4.21 8.60
C CYS A 64 -19.64 -4.97 7.92
N ALA A 65 -19.33 -6.05 7.22
CA ALA A 65 -20.34 -6.88 6.56
C ALA A 65 -21.28 -7.62 7.53
N GLU A 66 -20.89 -7.81 8.79
CA GLU A 66 -21.68 -8.52 9.80
C GLU A 66 -22.53 -7.57 10.66
N CYS A 67 -21.89 -6.61 11.33
CA CYS A 67 -22.57 -5.71 12.27
C CYS A 67 -22.95 -4.33 11.68
N GLY A 68 -22.44 -3.98 10.50
CA GLY A 68 -22.68 -2.68 9.87
C GLY A 68 -21.88 -1.50 10.43
N GLU A 69 -21.09 -1.70 11.49
CA GLU A 69 -20.27 -0.64 12.08
C GLU A 69 -19.18 -0.14 11.12
N VAL A 70 -19.00 1.18 11.05
CA VAL A 70 -17.95 1.81 10.25
C VAL A 70 -16.65 1.75 11.03
N VAL A 71 -15.68 0.99 10.52
CA VAL A 71 -14.37 0.83 11.13
C VAL A 71 -13.26 1.08 10.12
N GLU A 72 -12.13 1.58 10.59
CA GLU A 72 -10.95 1.85 9.74
C GLU A 72 -10.28 0.55 9.28
N ARG A 73 -10.32 -0.49 10.11
CA ARG A 73 -9.62 -1.76 9.90
C ARG A 73 -10.63 -2.88 9.73
N ARG A 74 -10.56 -3.60 8.62
CA ARG A 74 -11.40 -4.77 8.32
C ARG A 74 -10.55 -5.92 7.81
N TRP A 75 -11.06 -7.12 7.97
CA TRP A 75 -10.36 -8.36 7.67
C TRP A 75 -11.27 -9.29 6.89
N THR A 76 -10.67 -10.07 5.99
CA THR A 76 -11.43 -11.02 5.18
C THR A 76 -11.87 -12.22 6.01
N GLN A 77 -13.16 -12.53 5.97
CA GLN A 77 -13.80 -13.72 6.53
C GLN A 77 -14.85 -14.18 5.52
N ASP A 78 -14.75 -15.43 5.05
CA ASP A 78 -15.66 -16.01 4.06
C ASP A 78 -15.80 -15.21 2.74
N GLY A 79 -14.79 -14.39 2.40
CA GLY A 79 -14.84 -13.49 1.22
C GLY A 79 -15.45 -12.11 1.50
N HIS A 80 -15.85 -11.83 2.74
CA HIS A 80 -16.41 -10.56 3.19
C HIS A 80 -15.44 -9.84 4.13
N LEU A 81 -15.48 -8.50 4.16
CA LEU A 81 -14.68 -7.71 5.09
C LEU A 81 -15.44 -7.44 6.39
N VAL A 82 -14.95 -7.99 7.49
CA VAL A 82 -15.53 -7.86 8.83
C VAL A 82 -14.61 -7.08 9.77
N CYS A 83 -15.17 -6.44 10.80
CA CYS A 83 -14.39 -5.75 11.82
C CYS A 83 -13.67 -6.74 12.76
N GLY A 84 -12.76 -6.23 13.58
CA GLY A 84 -11.96 -7.05 14.50
C GLY A 84 -12.79 -7.71 15.60
N ALA A 85 -13.97 -7.18 15.92
CA ALA A 85 -14.88 -7.78 16.89
C ALA A 85 -15.69 -8.96 16.31
N CYS A 86 -16.10 -8.87 15.04
CA CYS A 86 -16.88 -9.90 14.35
C CYS A 86 -16.01 -11.04 13.79
N LYS A 87 -14.74 -10.76 13.52
CA LYS A 87 -13.84 -11.79 12.99
C LYS A 87 -13.64 -12.92 14.00
N SER A 88 -13.77 -14.15 13.53
CA SER A 88 -13.54 -15.38 14.29
C SER A 88 -12.05 -15.75 14.33
N TRP A 89 -11.21 -14.81 14.78
CA TRP A 89 -9.76 -14.98 14.91
C TRP A 89 -9.37 -15.74 16.18
#